data_AF-A0AAE3RNH6-F1
#
_entry.id   AF-A0AAE3RNH6-F1
#
_cell.length_a   1.000
_cell.length_b   1.000
_cell.length_c   1.000
_cell.angle_alpha   90.00
_cell.angle_beta   90.00
_cell.angle_gamma   90.00
#
_symmetry.space_group_name_H-M   'P 1'
#
loop_
_entity.id
_entity.type
_entity.pdbx_description
1 polymer ?
#
loop_
_entity_poly.entity_id
_entity_poly.type
_entity_poly.pdbx_seq_one_letter_code
_entity_poly.pdbx_strand_id
1 'polypeptide(L)'
;MKGSVAKTGKSFKNRVDYILKDDHDFICSNMASDYNNVSDLTDEFKTVSSFRQDIKKPVFHAFLSLPKNEHLTDEQWQEIAKDYLKEMNIDIEKHQYICVRHNDTDKEHIHIVANRIGLDGSVWHGQHSAFNTIAACERLEVKHGLTITDGLKGQKSEVSAPTKNEI
;
A
#
# COMPACT_ATOMS: atom_id res chain seq x y z
N MET A 1 11.08 9.12 -4.93
CA MET A 1 9.78 8.52 -4.57
C MET A 1 9.28 9.04 -3.22
N LYS A 2 8.01 9.44 -3.13
CA LYS A 2 7.37 9.77 -1.85
C LYS A 2 6.47 8.63 -1.38
N GLY A 3 6.57 8.28 -0.10
CA GLY A 3 5.71 7.29 0.53
C GLY A 3 4.86 7.91 1.63
N SER A 4 3.59 7.51 1.70
CA SER A 4 2.70 7.86 2.80
C SER A 4 1.83 6.68 3.20
N VAL A 5 1.25 6.73 4.39
CA VAL A 5 0.34 5.69 4.89
C VAL A 5 -0.94 6.32 5.41
N ALA A 6 -2.06 5.68 5.11
CA ALA A 6 -3.32 6.06 5.72
C ALA A 6 -3.36 5.60 7.18
N LYS A 7 -4.19 6.27 7.98
CA LYS A 7 -4.56 5.73 9.30
C LYS A 7 -5.16 4.34 9.11
N THR A 8 -4.76 3.40 9.97
CA THR A 8 -5.22 2.01 9.89
C THR A 8 -6.75 1.94 9.88
N GLY A 9 -7.27 1.21 8.91
CA GLY A 9 -8.69 1.18 8.55
C GLY A 9 -9.46 0.06 9.25
N LYS A 10 -10.78 0.26 9.39
CA LYS A 10 -11.70 -0.73 9.96
C LYS A 10 -12.40 -1.62 8.91
N SER A 11 -12.47 -1.17 7.66
CA SER A 11 -13.29 -1.78 6.61
C SER A 11 -12.46 -2.02 5.36
N PHE A 12 -12.28 -3.28 4.98
CA PHE A 12 -11.70 -3.64 3.68
C PHE A 12 -12.60 -3.19 2.54
N LYS A 13 -13.93 -3.35 2.66
CA LYS A 13 -14.89 -2.91 1.63
C LYS A 13 -14.63 -1.47 1.21
N ASN A 14 -14.56 -0.55 2.18
CA ASN A 14 -14.38 0.87 1.89
C ASN A 14 -12.99 1.20 1.33
N ARG A 15 -11.97 0.35 1.57
CA ARG A 15 -10.63 0.56 1.03
C ARG A 15 -10.49 -0.02 -0.36
N VAL A 16 -10.94 -1.24 -0.58
CA VAL A 16 -10.95 -1.92 -1.88
C VAL A 16 -11.82 -1.14 -2.86
N ASP A 17 -13.05 -0.77 -2.47
CA ASP A 17 -13.94 0.06 -3.28
C ASP A 17 -13.28 1.40 -3.66
N TYR A 18 -12.59 2.04 -2.71
CA TYR A 18 -11.91 3.31 -2.97
C TYR A 18 -10.77 3.16 -3.99
N ILE A 19 -9.91 2.14 -3.86
CA ILE A 19 -8.75 1.99 -4.75
C ILE A 19 -9.08 1.36 -6.11
N LEU A 20 -10.26 0.74 -6.27
CA LEU A 20 -10.70 0.19 -7.55
C LEU A 20 -11.74 1.06 -8.27
N LYS A 21 -12.08 2.23 -7.71
CA LYS A 21 -13.13 3.10 -8.26
C LYS A 21 -12.64 4.00 -9.40
N ASP A 22 -11.45 4.56 -9.26
CA ASP A 22 -10.85 5.42 -10.29
C ASP A 22 -10.20 4.55 -11.39
N ASP A 23 -9.76 5.18 -12.48
CA ASP A 23 -9.05 4.48 -13.56
C ASP A 23 -7.75 3.87 -13.01
N HIS A 24 -7.66 2.54 -13.05
CA HIS A 24 -6.62 1.79 -12.36
C HIS A 24 -6.13 0.59 -13.14
N ASP A 25 -4.86 0.27 -12.93
CA ASP A 25 -4.23 -0.96 -13.38
C ASP A 25 -3.88 -1.84 -12.19
N PHE A 26 -4.17 -3.14 -12.29
CA PHE A 26 -3.79 -4.09 -11.27
C PHE A 26 -2.34 -4.52 -11.43
N ILE A 27 -1.49 -4.21 -10.45
CA ILE A 27 -0.04 -4.46 -10.54
C ILE A 27 0.31 -5.84 -10.01
N CYS A 28 -0.06 -6.14 -8.76
CA CYS A 28 0.22 -7.44 -8.16
C CYS A 28 -0.60 -7.70 -6.89
N SER A 29 -0.69 -8.97 -6.52
CA SER A 29 -1.46 -9.47 -5.37
C SER A 29 -1.09 -10.91 -5.07
N ASN A 30 -1.40 -11.35 -3.85
CA ASN A 30 -1.39 -12.77 -3.45
C ASN A 30 -2.81 -13.32 -3.15
N MET A 31 -3.85 -12.56 -3.50
CA MET A 31 -5.25 -12.96 -3.35
C MET A 31 -5.62 -14.02 -4.39
N ALA A 32 -6.53 -14.93 -4.02
CA ALA A 32 -7.04 -15.97 -4.92
C ALA A 32 -8.25 -15.51 -5.74
N SER A 33 -8.97 -14.48 -5.28
CA SER A 33 -10.20 -13.96 -5.90
C SER A 33 -9.93 -13.25 -7.22
N ASP A 34 -10.98 -13.09 -8.03
CA ASP A 34 -10.97 -12.23 -9.22
C ASP A 34 -10.65 -10.78 -8.81
N TYR A 35 -9.58 -10.24 -9.39
CA TYR A 35 -9.06 -8.91 -9.09
C TYR A 35 -10.01 -7.78 -9.49
N ASN A 36 -10.97 -8.04 -10.39
CA ASN A 36 -11.97 -7.06 -10.82
C ASN A 36 -13.24 -7.09 -9.95
N ASN A 37 -13.37 -8.05 -9.03
CA ASN A 37 -14.54 -8.16 -8.18
C ASN A 37 -14.26 -7.64 -6.76
N VAL A 38 -14.68 -6.39 -6.52
CA VAL A 38 -14.58 -5.73 -5.21
C VAL A 38 -15.19 -6.58 -4.09
N SER A 39 -16.29 -7.28 -4.34
CA SER A 39 -16.97 -8.10 -3.32
C SER A 39 -16.11 -9.30 -2.94
N ASP A 40 -15.59 -10.02 -3.92
CA ASP A 40 -14.80 -11.24 -3.68
C ASP A 40 -13.50 -10.90 -2.95
N LEU A 41 -12.75 -9.89 -3.42
CA LEU A 41 -11.55 -9.38 -2.75
C LEU A 41 -11.85 -8.97 -1.29
N THR A 42 -12.97 -8.25 -1.10
CA THR A 42 -13.38 -7.80 0.24
C THR A 42 -13.66 -8.97 1.17
N ASP A 43 -14.38 -9.98 0.69
CA ASP A 43 -14.78 -11.12 1.51
C ASP A 43 -13.60 -12.05 1.79
N GLU A 44 -12.67 -12.19 0.85
CA GLU A 44 -11.41 -12.91 1.06
C GLU A 44 -10.53 -12.21 2.12
N PHE A 45 -10.40 -10.88 2.07
CA PHE A 45 -9.71 -10.11 3.12
C PHE A 45 -10.38 -10.27 4.49
N LYS A 46 -11.72 -10.19 4.51
CA LYS A 46 -12.50 -10.32 5.76
C LYS A 46 -12.34 -11.71 6.36
N THR A 47 -12.30 -12.76 5.55
CA THR A 47 -12.16 -14.14 5.99
C THR A 47 -10.93 -14.29 6.88
N VAL A 48 -9.76 -13.83 6.43
CA VAL A 48 -8.52 -13.90 7.23
C VAL A 48 -8.59 -12.96 8.42
N SER A 49 -9.14 -11.75 8.25
CA SER A 49 -9.26 -10.81 9.38
C SER A 49 -10.15 -11.32 10.51
N SER A 50 -11.09 -12.24 10.21
CA SER A 50 -11.98 -12.85 11.19
C SER A 50 -11.26 -13.74 12.20
N PHE A 51 -10.04 -14.20 11.88
CA PHE A 51 -9.21 -15.00 12.79
C PHE A 51 -8.78 -14.22 14.03
N ARG A 52 -8.79 -12.88 13.97
CA ARG A 52 -8.39 -11.99 15.08
C ARG A 52 -9.37 -10.83 15.27
N GLN A 53 -10.56 -11.15 15.77
CA GLN A 53 -11.63 -10.17 16.03
C GLN A 53 -11.28 -9.10 17.09
N ASP A 54 -10.22 -9.32 17.88
CA ASP A 54 -9.66 -8.33 18.81
C ASP A 54 -8.99 -7.16 18.08
N ILE A 55 -8.50 -7.37 16.86
CA ILE A 55 -7.87 -6.33 16.03
C ILE A 55 -8.96 -5.52 15.30
N LYS A 56 -9.39 -4.42 15.92
CA LYS A 56 -10.48 -3.57 15.38
C LYS A 56 -10.13 -2.77 14.12
N LYS A 57 -8.85 -2.75 13.72
CA LYS A 57 -8.36 -2.02 12.55
C LYS A 57 -7.43 -2.91 11.72
N PRO A 58 -7.96 -3.91 11.00
CA PRO A 58 -7.14 -4.91 10.32
C PRO A 58 -6.51 -4.40 9.02
N VAL A 59 -6.90 -3.21 8.52
CA VAL A 59 -6.45 -2.73 7.22
C VAL A 59 -5.21 -1.84 7.35
N PHE A 60 -4.17 -2.16 6.58
CA PHE A 60 -3.06 -1.27 6.27
C PHE A 60 -3.21 -0.74 4.84
N HIS A 61 -2.93 0.54 4.62
CA HIS A 61 -3.02 1.18 3.30
C HIS A 61 -1.84 2.16 3.15
N ALA A 62 -1.03 1.94 2.14
CA ALA A 62 0.11 2.77 1.78
C ALA A 62 -0.04 3.32 0.35
N PHE A 63 0.65 4.42 0.10
CA PHE A 63 0.68 5.14 -1.16
C PHE A 63 2.14 5.45 -1.49
N LEU A 64 2.59 5.03 -2.67
CA LEU A 64 3.94 5.32 -3.17
C LEU A 64 3.83 6.08 -4.49
N SER A 65 4.51 7.22 -4.62
CA SER A 65 4.47 8.04 -5.84
C SER A 65 5.85 8.44 -6.33
N LEU A 66 6.00 8.49 -7.66
CA LEU A 66 7.23 8.93 -8.30
C LEU A 66 7.30 10.46 -8.41
N PRO A 67 8.50 11.04 -8.48
CA PRO A 67 8.70 12.40 -8.96
C PRO A 67 8.10 12.61 -10.36
N LYS A 68 7.83 13.87 -10.70
CA LYS A 68 7.31 14.21 -12.03
C LYS A 68 8.32 13.82 -13.11
N ASN A 69 7.85 13.21 -14.20
CA ASN A 69 8.64 12.71 -15.35
C ASN A 69 9.49 11.45 -15.08
N GLU A 70 9.22 10.72 -14.00
CA GLU A 70 9.79 9.40 -13.76
C GLU A 70 8.68 8.36 -13.94
N HIS A 71 8.99 7.28 -14.65
CA HIS A 71 8.02 6.27 -15.08
C HIS A 71 8.60 4.88 -14.88
N LEU A 72 7.76 3.95 -14.48
CA LEU A 72 8.13 2.56 -14.25
C LEU A 72 7.20 1.60 -14.98
N THR A 73 7.74 0.49 -15.46
CA THR A 73 6.92 -0.59 -16.01
C THR A 73 6.14 -1.30 -14.89
N ASP A 74 5.12 -2.05 -15.27
CA ASP A 74 4.30 -2.81 -14.32
C ASP A 74 5.16 -3.82 -13.53
N GLU A 75 6.17 -4.42 -14.16
CA GLU A 75 7.12 -5.32 -13.50
C GLU A 75 7.95 -4.60 -12.43
N GLN A 76 8.46 -3.41 -12.75
CA GLN A 76 9.21 -2.60 -11.79
C GLN A 76 8.33 -2.17 -10.61
N TRP A 77 7.08 -1.77 -10.89
CA TRP A 77 6.12 -1.47 -9.85
C TRP A 77 5.80 -2.68 -8.96
N GLN A 78 5.68 -3.87 -9.55
CA GLN A 78 5.50 -5.11 -8.79
C GLN A 78 6.69 -5.38 -7.86
N GLU A 79 7.92 -5.22 -8.34
CA GLU A 79 9.13 -5.42 -7.52
C GLU A 79 9.19 -4.42 -6.37
N ILE A 80 8.93 -3.13 -6.64
CA ILE A 80 8.87 -2.08 -5.63
C ILE A 80 7.80 -2.37 -4.59
N ALA A 81 6.60 -2.80 -4.99
CA ALA A 81 5.51 -3.09 -4.06
C ALA A 81 5.87 -4.25 -3.11
N LYS A 82 6.46 -5.32 -3.64
CA LYS A 82 6.92 -6.48 -2.85
C LYS A 82 8.06 -6.10 -1.90
N ASP A 83 9.04 -5.35 -2.39
CA ASP A 83 10.14 -4.87 -1.56
C ASP A 83 9.67 -3.92 -0.48
N TYR A 84 8.72 -3.02 -0.79
CA TYR A 84 8.12 -2.14 0.19
C TYR A 84 7.44 -2.93 1.32
N LEU A 85 6.62 -3.93 0.99
CA LEU A 85 5.97 -4.77 2.00
C LEU A 85 7.00 -5.47 2.89
N LYS A 86 8.09 -5.97 2.30
CA LYS A 86 9.21 -6.57 3.04
C LYS A 86 9.91 -5.56 3.97
N GLU A 87 10.19 -4.35 3.49
CA GLU A 87 10.76 -3.25 4.29
C GLU A 87 9.85 -2.84 5.45
N MET A 88 8.53 -2.99 5.27
CA MET A 88 7.54 -2.79 6.31
C MET A 88 7.40 -3.98 7.27
N ASN A 89 8.16 -5.06 7.09
CA ASN A 89 8.05 -6.33 7.82
C ASN A 89 6.67 -6.99 7.68
N ILE A 90 6.05 -6.87 6.51
CA ILE A 90 4.84 -7.59 6.14
C ILE A 90 5.29 -8.78 5.29
N ASP A 91 5.10 -9.99 5.82
CA ASP A 91 5.43 -11.23 5.12
C ASP A 91 4.38 -11.50 4.03
N ILE A 92 4.77 -11.34 2.76
CA ILE A 92 3.88 -11.47 1.60
C ILE A 92 3.37 -12.89 1.37
N GLU A 93 3.96 -13.91 2.01
CA GLU A 93 3.46 -15.28 1.96
C GLU A 93 2.37 -15.54 3.00
N LYS A 94 2.28 -14.67 4.02
CA LYS A 94 1.35 -14.82 5.15
C LYS A 94 0.25 -13.78 5.15
N HIS A 95 0.54 -12.56 4.73
CA HIS A 95 -0.37 -11.44 4.77
C HIS A 95 -0.93 -11.17 3.39
N GLN A 96 -2.26 -11.17 3.29
CA GLN A 96 -2.95 -10.78 2.07
C GLN A 96 -2.63 -9.35 1.68
N TYR A 97 -2.43 -9.08 0.40
CA TYR A 97 -2.27 -7.73 -0.12
C TYR A 97 -2.75 -7.62 -1.57
N ILE A 98 -3.11 -6.40 -1.94
CA ILE A 98 -3.32 -5.98 -3.33
C ILE A 98 -2.56 -4.68 -3.60
N CYS A 99 -2.06 -4.54 -4.82
CA CYS A 99 -1.36 -3.36 -5.31
C CYS A 99 -1.97 -2.92 -6.64
N VAL A 100 -2.38 -1.66 -6.71
CA VAL A 100 -2.98 -1.06 -7.91
C VAL A 100 -2.30 0.27 -8.23
N ARG A 101 -2.11 0.57 -9.52
CA ARG A 101 -1.68 1.87 -10.02
C ARG A 101 -2.90 2.69 -10.36
N HIS A 102 -2.91 3.97 -10.00
CA HIS A 102 -3.93 4.92 -10.44
C HIS A 102 -3.36 5.80 -11.56
N ASN A 103 -4.19 6.07 -12.57
CA ASN A 103 -3.82 6.84 -13.77
C ASN A 103 -4.45 8.25 -13.77
N ASP A 104 -4.96 8.71 -12.62
CA ASP A 104 -5.79 9.91 -12.50
C ASP A 104 -5.01 11.21 -12.26
N THR A 105 -3.67 11.15 -12.19
CA THR A 105 -2.80 12.31 -11.89
C THR A 105 -1.56 12.34 -12.77
N ASP A 106 -0.89 13.51 -12.84
CA ASP A 106 0.38 13.72 -13.55
C ASP A 106 1.55 12.86 -13.01
N LYS A 107 1.42 12.27 -11.82
CA LYS A 107 2.47 11.48 -11.16
C LYS A 107 2.04 10.03 -11.08
N GLU A 108 2.88 9.13 -11.57
CA GLU A 108 2.66 7.70 -11.37
C GLU A 108 2.69 7.35 -9.88
N HIS A 109 1.66 6.65 -9.44
CA HIS A 109 1.56 6.22 -8.06
C HIS A 109 0.77 4.92 -7.92
N ILE A 110 1.12 4.17 -6.87
CA ILE A 110 0.46 2.93 -6.50
C ILE A 110 -0.16 3.02 -5.12
N HIS A 111 -1.27 2.30 -4.95
CA HIS A 111 -1.91 2.02 -3.68
C HIS A 111 -1.66 0.57 -3.30
N ILE A 112 -1.16 0.36 -2.08
CA ILE A 112 -0.96 -0.97 -1.51
C ILE A 112 -1.92 -1.13 -0.33
N VAL A 113 -2.83 -2.08 -0.41
CA VAL A 113 -3.72 -2.47 0.69
C VAL A 113 -3.31 -3.84 1.19
N ALA A 114 -3.00 -3.95 2.48
CA ALA A 114 -2.60 -5.21 3.10
C ALA A 114 -3.44 -5.52 4.34
N ASN A 115 -3.61 -6.81 4.59
CA ASN A 115 -4.19 -7.32 5.82
C ASN A 115 -3.12 -7.38 6.91
N ARG A 116 -3.38 -6.72 8.04
CA ARG A 116 -2.50 -6.76 9.20
C ARG A 116 -2.52 -8.12 9.90
N ILE A 117 -3.50 -8.97 9.59
CA ILE A 117 -3.63 -10.32 10.13
C ILE A 117 -3.16 -11.29 9.04
N GLY A 118 -2.23 -12.16 9.41
CA GLY A 118 -1.72 -13.21 8.53
C GLY A 118 -2.64 -14.43 8.52
N LEU A 119 -2.48 -15.28 7.51
CA LEU A 119 -3.15 -16.57 7.37
C LEU A 119 -2.89 -17.51 8.55
N ASP A 120 -1.75 -17.34 9.24
CA ASP A 120 -1.37 -18.06 10.46
C ASP A 120 -1.85 -17.39 11.76
N GLY A 121 -2.65 -16.33 11.67
CA GLY A 121 -3.14 -15.55 12.81
C GLY A 121 -2.12 -14.57 13.41
N SER A 122 -0.93 -14.46 12.82
CA SER A 122 0.06 -13.44 13.18
C SER A 122 -0.49 -12.03 12.93
N VAL A 123 0.04 -11.05 13.66
CA VAL A 123 -0.43 -9.66 13.57
C VAL A 123 0.74 -8.72 13.32
N TRP A 124 0.65 -7.97 12.24
CA TRP A 124 1.48 -6.83 11.98
C TRP A 124 0.95 -5.59 12.72
N HIS A 125 1.74 -5.09 13.67
CA HIS A 125 1.32 -4.00 14.55
C HIS A 125 1.44 -2.60 13.92
N GLY A 126 2.26 -2.43 12.89
CA GLY A 126 2.39 -1.18 12.15
C GLY A 126 2.89 0.00 12.98
N GLN A 127 3.69 -0.27 14.02
CA GLN A 127 4.30 0.78 14.83
C GLN A 127 5.21 1.65 13.96
N HIS A 128 5.09 2.97 14.12
CA HIS A 128 5.86 3.95 13.35
C HIS A 128 5.75 3.81 11.82
N SER A 129 4.62 3.29 11.31
CA SER A 129 4.45 2.99 9.89
C SER A 129 4.73 4.16 8.95
N ALA A 130 4.38 5.39 9.34
CA ALA A 130 4.69 6.58 8.53
C ALA A 130 6.21 6.83 8.42
N PHE A 131 6.92 6.76 9.54
CA PHE A 131 8.39 6.89 9.56
C PHE A 131 9.06 5.75 8.79
N ASN A 132 8.64 4.51 9.03
CA ASN A 132 9.17 3.33 8.35
C ASN A 132 8.91 3.37 6.85
N THR A 133 7.76 3.92 6.42
CA THR A 133 7.43 4.08 5.00
C THR A 133 8.38 5.06 4.31
N ILE A 134 8.67 6.21 4.95
CA ILE A 134 9.60 7.17 4.37
C ILE A 134 11.00 6.55 4.27
N ALA A 135 11.46 5.91 5.33
CA ALA A 135 12.75 5.23 5.34
C ALA A 135 12.82 4.06 4.33
N ALA A 136 11.71 3.34 4.13
CA ALA A 136 11.60 2.31 3.10
C ALA A 136 11.70 2.91 1.70
N CYS A 137 11.02 4.03 1.44
CA CYS A 137 11.11 4.73 0.16
C CYS A 137 12.55 5.16 -0.16
N GLU A 138 13.27 5.75 0.80
CA GLU A 138 14.68 6.13 0.62
C GLU A 138 15.55 4.93 0.23
N ARG A 139 15.33 3.76 0.87
CA ARG A 139 16.06 2.52 0.52
C ARG A 139 15.68 1.97 -0.85
N LEU A 140 14.39 2.02 -1.19
CA LEU A 140 13.88 1.58 -2.48
C LEU A 140 14.39 2.45 -3.62
N GLU A 141 14.50 3.77 -3.42
CA GLU A 141 15.08 4.67 -4.41
C GLU A 141 16.50 4.23 -4.79
N VAL A 142 17.34 3.95 -3.80
CA VAL A 142 18.71 3.46 -4.02
C VAL A 142 18.71 2.08 -4.68
N LYS A 143 17.87 1.15 -4.21
CA LYS A 143 17.82 -0.23 -4.71
C LYS A 143 17.40 -0.30 -6.17
N HIS A 144 16.41 0.50 -6.56
CA HIS A 144 15.80 0.48 -7.90
C HIS A 144 16.37 1.54 -8.84
N GLY A 145 17.39 2.30 -8.42
CA GLY A 145 18.03 3.32 -9.24
C GLY A 145 17.11 4.50 -9.57
N LEU A 146 16.18 4.83 -8.67
CA LEU A 146 15.22 5.91 -8.83
C LEU A 146 15.81 7.26 -8.44
N THR A 147 15.11 8.34 -8.76
CA THR A 147 15.46 9.67 -8.27
C THR A 147 15.43 9.70 -6.73
N ILE A 148 16.58 10.01 -6.13
CA ILE A 148 16.72 10.21 -4.68
C ILE A 148 15.98 11.49 -4.29
N THR A 149 15.00 11.40 -3.39
CA THR A 149 14.25 12.56 -2.91
C THR A 149 14.73 13.05 -1.55
N ASP A 150 14.45 14.32 -1.24
CA ASP A 150 14.68 14.84 0.10
C ASP A 150 13.75 14.11 1.08
N GLY A 151 14.32 13.22 1.87
CA GLY A 151 13.65 12.41 2.89
C GLY A 151 13.08 13.22 4.07
N LEU A 152 13.22 12.71 5.29
CA LEU A 152 12.69 13.32 6.53
C LEU A 152 13.31 14.68 6.94
N LYS A 153 13.89 15.46 6.03
CA LYS A 153 14.36 16.82 6.34
C LYS A 153 13.18 17.79 6.42
N GLY A 154 12.62 17.93 7.63
CA GLY A 154 11.97 19.16 8.07
C GLY A 154 10.45 19.31 7.94
N GLN A 155 9.65 18.24 7.81
CA GLN A 155 8.19 18.36 7.78
C GLN A 155 7.50 17.82 9.04
N LYS A 156 6.81 18.72 9.75
CA LYS A 156 5.84 18.37 10.79
C LYS A 156 4.69 17.58 10.16
N SER A 157 4.37 16.47 10.78
CA SER A 157 3.35 15.51 10.38
C SER A 157 1.94 16.09 10.43
N GLU A 158 1.40 16.51 9.29
CA GLU A 158 -0.05 16.52 9.03
C GLU A 158 -0.36 15.39 8.04
N VAL A 159 -0.62 14.20 8.58
CA VAL A 159 -0.94 13.01 7.79
C VAL A 159 -2.44 13.04 7.47
N SER A 160 -2.79 13.72 6.39
CA SER A 160 -4.04 13.52 5.63
C SER A 160 -3.76 12.60 4.46
N ALA A 161 -4.71 11.73 4.09
CA ALA A 161 -4.65 11.12 2.76
C ALA A 161 -4.72 12.26 1.72
N PRO A 162 -3.88 12.26 0.67
CA PRO A 162 -3.94 13.29 -0.34
C PRO A 162 -5.37 13.36 -0.88
N THR A 163 -6.00 14.52 -0.77
CA THR A 163 -7.21 14.78 -1.55
C THR A 163 -6.81 15.11 -2.99
N LYS A 164 -7.73 15.03 -3.96
CA LYS A 164 -7.45 15.34 -5.39
C LYS A 164 -6.76 16.70 -5.63
N ASN A 165 -6.70 17.58 -4.63
CA ASN A 165 -6.07 18.89 -4.68
C ASN A 165 -4.66 18.95 -4.05
N GLU A 166 -4.10 17.83 -3.58
CA GLU A 166 -2.76 17.76 -2.96
C GLU A 166 -1.75 16.98 -3.82
N ILE A 167 -2.09 16.71 -5.08
CA ILE A 167 -1.25 16.00 -6.07
C ILE A 167 -0.74 16.95 -7.14
#